data_AF-A0A914D1Q7-F1
#
_entry.id   AF-A0A914D1Q7-F1
#
_cell.length_a   1.000
_cell.length_b   1.000
_cell.length_c   1.000
_cell.angle_alpha   90.00
_cell.angle_beta   90.00
_cell.angle_gamma   90.00
#
_symmetry.space_group_name_H-M   'P 1'
#
loop_
_entity.id
_entity.type
_entity.pdbx_description
1 polymer ?
#
loop_
_entity_poly.entity_id
_entity_poly.type
_entity_poly.pdbx_seq_one_letter_code
_entity_poly.pdbx_strand_id
1 'polypeptide(L)'
;MDKKIKEFVSKIKKEHDDDVVDRANYATTVYLLGFFAMLIMAKQYVGEPLQCWIPAEYKDQWEKYIESYCFIENTYYGNGTIPEKQMRSQNELRYYQWVPYILAAQALICYAPKFIHKMLYSFSDLRVNDIVGMVYSERKKALKDKKAITQMDIGEAMYTKVANILDKRNLADDKKLQCRFNFLAYTITGMERSFKSNTKTG
;
A
#
# COMPACT_ATOMS: atom_id res chain seq x y z
N MET A 1 17.08 -30.22 13.91
CA MET A 1 15.87 -29.47 13.47
C MET A 1 16.22 -28.19 12.71
N ASP A 2 17.50 -27.89 12.52
CA ASP A 2 18.01 -26.60 12.05
C ASP A 2 18.01 -26.43 10.53
N LYS A 3 17.95 -27.52 9.77
CA LYS A 3 17.97 -27.46 8.30
C LYS A 3 16.72 -26.76 7.75
N LYS A 4 15.52 -27.13 8.21
CA LYS A 4 14.27 -26.51 7.77
C LYS A 4 14.17 -25.04 8.15
N ILE A 5 14.65 -24.68 9.35
CA ILE A 5 14.70 -23.28 9.81
C ILE A 5 15.69 -22.48 8.96
N LYS A 6 16.89 -23.01 8.70
CA LYS A 6 17.87 -22.35 7.81
C LYS A 6 17.36 -22.19 6.39
N GLU A 7 16.61 -23.17 5.88
CA GLU A 7 15.98 -23.11 4.56
C GLU A 7 14.92 -22.00 4.50
N PHE A 8 14.02 -21.95 5.49
CA PHE A 8 13.02 -20.88 5.62
C PHE A 8 13.67 -19.51 5.76
N VAL A 9 14.67 -19.38 6.65
CA VAL A 9 15.43 -18.14 6.85
C VAL A 9 16.16 -17.73 5.58
N SER A 10 16.75 -18.67 4.82
CA SER A 10 17.40 -18.36 3.54
C SER A 10 16.42 -17.92 2.45
N LYS A 11 15.17 -18.43 2.48
CA LYS A 11 14.09 -18.04 1.58
C LYS A 11 13.57 -16.65 1.92
N ILE A 12 13.55 -16.30 3.20
CA ILE A 12 13.17 -14.97 3.72
C ILE A 12 14.29 -13.94 3.45
N LYS A 13 15.56 -14.34 3.43
CA LYS A 13 16.71 -13.43 3.31
C LYS A 13 16.99 -12.91 1.89
N LYS A 14 16.12 -13.17 0.91
CA LYS A 14 16.43 -12.94 -0.50
C LYS A 14 15.50 -11.92 -1.18
N GLU A 15 15.59 -10.69 -0.73
CA GLU A 15 15.29 -9.50 -1.55
C GLU A 15 16.14 -8.35 -1.00
N HIS A 16 17.26 -8.10 -1.66
CA HIS A 16 18.34 -7.19 -1.23
C HIS A 16 18.22 -5.79 -1.86
N ASP A 17 17.05 -5.44 -2.41
CA ASP A 17 16.82 -4.15 -3.07
C ASP A 17 15.95 -3.18 -2.24
N ASP A 18 15.54 -3.56 -1.03
CA ASP A 18 14.83 -2.63 -0.13
C ASP A 18 15.76 -2.11 0.96
N ASP A 19 15.97 -0.79 0.98
CA ASP A 19 16.59 -0.12 2.13
C ASP A 19 15.78 -0.42 3.40
N VAL A 20 16.49 -0.67 4.50
CA VAL A 20 15.88 -1.02 5.80
C VAL A 20 14.96 0.10 6.28
N VAL A 21 15.31 1.35 5.95
CA VAL A 21 14.53 2.56 6.26
C VAL A 21 13.20 2.56 5.50
N ASP A 22 13.21 2.23 4.21
CA ASP A 22 11.99 2.13 3.43
C ASP A 22 11.13 0.97 3.92
N ARG A 23 11.76 -0.16 4.26
CA ARG A 23 11.06 -1.32 4.83
C ARG A 23 10.39 -1.02 6.15
N ALA A 24 11.03 -0.27 7.02
CA ALA A 24 10.42 0.19 8.26
C ALA A 24 9.25 1.13 7.97
N ASN A 25 9.42 2.12 7.08
CA ASN A 25 8.40 3.14 6.86
C ASN A 25 7.11 2.59 6.24
N TYR A 26 7.18 1.80 5.15
CA TYR A 26 5.94 1.26 4.56
C TYR A 26 5.32 0.17 5.44
N ALA A 27 6.12 -0.67 6.11
CA ALA A 27 5.57 -1.72 6.95
C ALA A 27 4.93 -1.11 8.21
N THR A 28 5.66 -0.29 8.94
CA THR A 28 5.18 0.32 10.19
C THR A 28 3.96 1.18 9.95
N THR A 29 3.95 2.03 8.91
CA THR A 29 2.81 2.91 8.63
C THR A 29 1.57 2.12 8.22
N VAL A 30 1.70 1.12 7.35
CA VAL A 30 0.56 0.29 6.90
C VAL A 30 0.01 -0.56 8.04
N TYR A 31 0.88 -1.18 8.86
CA TYR A 31 0.43 -1.96 10.02
C TYR A 31 -0.24 -1.08 11.09
N LEU A 32 0.31 0.10 11.37
CA LEU A 32 -0.24 1.03 12.35
C LEU A 32 -1.60 1.58 11.90
N LEU A 33 -1.71 2.03 10.64
CA LEU A 33 -2.98 2.49 10.07
C LEU A 33 -4.01 1.36 10.03
N GLY A 34 -3.61 0.16 9.60
CA GLY A 34 -4.48 -1.01 9.57
C GLY A 34 -4.98 -1.43 10.95
N PHE A 35 -4.12 -1.35 11.97
CA PHE A 35 -4.47 -1.61 13.36
C PHE A 35 -5.51 -0.60 13.88
N PHE A 36 -5.28 0.69 13.69
CA PHE A 36 -6.25 1.71 14.12
C PHE A 36 -7.56 1.64 13.34
N ALA A 37 -7.52 1.37 12.03
CA ALA A 37 -8.72 1.15 11.23
C ALA A 37 -9.55 -0.03 11.77
N MET A 38 -8.89 -1.15 12.09
CA MET A 38 -9.55 -2.33 12.67
C MET A 38 -10.13 -2.04 14.06
N LEU A 39 -9.39 -1.32 14.92
CA LEU A 39 -9.87 -0.95 16.25
C LEU A 39 -11.11 -0.05 16.19
N ILE A 40 -11.09 0.98 15.33
CA ILE A 40 -12.23 1.89 15.16
C ILE A 40 -13.42 1.13 14.59
N MET A 41 -13.20 0.27 13.59
CA MET A 41 -14.26 -0.54 13.00
C MET A 41 -14.85 -1.52 14.03
N ALA A 42 -14.02 -2.16 14.86
CA ALA A 42 -14.49 -3.02 15.94
C ALA A 42 -15.35 -2.24 16.96
N LYS A 43 -14.93 -1.01 17.32
CA LYS A 43 -15.70 -0.12 18.19
C LYS A 43 -17.04 0.30 17.58
N GLN A 44 -17.10 0.50 16.26
CA GLN A 44 -18.32 0.93 15.58
C GLN A 44 -19.30 -0.21 15.26
N TYR A 45 -18.81 -1.43 15.01
CA TYR A 45 -19.65 -2.59 14.68
C TYR A 45 -20.09 -3.41 15.90
N VAL A 46 -19.25 -3.51 16.92
CA VAL A 46 -19.49 -4.36 18.11
C VAL A 46 -19.80 -3.52 19.34
N GLY A 47 -19.35 -2.26 19.37
CA GLY A 47 -19.62 -1.32 20.45
C GLY A 47 -20.72 -0.33 20.11
N GLU A 48 -21.00 0.54 21.08
CA GLU A 48 -21.92 1.67 20.93
C GLU A 48 -21.10 2.88 20.42
N PRO A 49 -21.35 3.36 19.18
CA PRO A 49 -20.51 4.39 18.55
C PRO A 49 -20.67 5.76 19.20
N LEU A 50 -21.82 6.01 19.83
CA LEU A 50 -22.15 7.20 20.61
C LEU A 50 -23.16 6.82 21.70
N GLN A 51 -23.19 7.62 22.77
CA GLN A 51 -24.15 7.49 23.85
C GLN A 51 -25.05 8.72 23.88
N CYS A 52 -26.36 8.49 23.87
CA CYS A 52 -27.35 9.57 23.87
C CYS A 52 -27.91 9.79 25.29
N TRP A 53 -28.06 11.04 25.69
CA TRP A 53 -28.84 11.35 26.89
C TRP A 53 -30.34 11.27 26.58
N ILE A 54 -30.99 10.23 27.07
CA ILE A 54 -32.40 9.91 26.79
C ILE A 54 -33.18 9.91 28.12
N PRO A 55 -34.45 10.37 28.16
CA PRO A 55 -35.21 10.37 29.40
C PRO A 55 -35.51 8.95 29.89
N ALA A 56 -35.57 8.79 31.21
CA ALA A 56 -35.64 7.49 31.90
C ALA A 56 -36.94 6.68 31.68
N GLU A 57 -37.90 7.22 30.92
CA GLU A 57 -39.16 6.55 30.57
C GLU A 57 -38.97 5.50 29.46
N TYR A 58 -37.90 5.62 28.66
CA TYR A 58 -37.60 4.69 27.58
C TYR A 58 -36.90 3.43 28.11
N LYS A 59 -37.20 2.27 27.48
CA LYS A 59 -36.52 1.00 27.74
C LYS A 59 -35.18 0.94 27.01
N ASP A 60 -34.23 0.14 27.50
CA ASP A 60 -32.88 -0.05 26.93
C ASP A 60 -32.86 -0.41 25.43
N GLN A 61 -33.89 -1.08 24.92
CA GLN A 61 -33.99 -1.40 23.49
C GLN A 61 -34.23 -0.15 22.62
N TRP A 62 -34.99 0.82 23.15
CA TRP A 62 -35.22 2.09 22.48
C TRP A 62 -33.98 2.97 22.52
N GLU A 63 -33.19 2.90 23.60
CA GLU A 63 -31.90 3.58 23.70
C GLU A 63 -30.96 3.18 22.56
N LYS A 64 -30.71 1.88 22.38
CA LYS A 64 -29.86 1.38 21.29
C LYS A 64 -30.38 1.74 19.89
N TYR A 65 -31.71 1.76 19.72
CA TYR A 65 -32.33 2.19 18.46
C TYR A 65 -32.09 3.67 18.20
N ILE A 66 -32.30 4.53 19.20
CA ILE A 66 -32.10 5.98 19.09
C ILE A 66 -30.63 6.30 18.86
N GLU A 67 -29.71 5.64 19.54
CA GLU A 67 -28.26 5.81 19.34
C GLU A 67 -27.85 5.47 17.90
N SER A 68 -28.32 4.33 17.38
CA SER A 68 -28.06 3.91 16.00
C SER A 68 -28.67 4.88 14.99
N TYR A 69 -29.90 5.34 15.26
CA TYR A 69 -30.59 6.33 14.43
C TYR A 69 -29.83 7.66 14.41
N CYS A 70 -29.43 8.17 15.57
CA CYS A 70 -28.62 9.38 15.71
C CYS A 70 -27.20 9.25 15.14
N PHE A 71 -26.66 8.04 15.01
CA PHE A 71 -25.35 7.83 14.38
C PHE A 71 -25.44 7.81 12.85
N ILE A 72 -26.51 7.23 12.29
CA ILE A 72 -26.75 7.17 10.85
C ILE A 72 -27.19 8.54 10.33
N GLU A 73 -28.11 9.19 11.04
CA GLU A 73 -28.44 10.59 10.81
C GLU A 73 -27.27 11.49 11.24
N ASN A 74 -27.01 12.55 10.48
CA ASN A 74 -25.91 13.44 10.83
C ASN A 74 -26.21 14.17 12.15
N THR A 75 -25.26 14.12 13.08
CA THR A 75 -25.30 14.92 14.31
C THR A 75 -24.81 16.34 14.03
N TYR A 76 -25.21 17.29 14.86
CA TYR A 76 -24.78 18.69 14.75
C TYR A 76 -24.37 19.22 16.12
N TYR A 77 -23.49 20.21 16.14
CA TYR A 77 -23.11 20.89 17.37
C TYR A 77 -24.08 22.05 17.67
N GLY A 78 -24.52 22.18 18.92
CA GLY A 78 -25.40 23.26 19.37
C GLY A 78 -25.04 23.74 20.78
N ASN A 79 -25.04 25.05 21.01
CA ASN A 79 -24.73 25.67 22.31
C ASN A 79 -25.99 25.83 23.17
N GLY A 80 -26.54 24.70 23.65
CA GLY A 80 -27.68 24.67 24.59
C GLY A 80 -29.07 24.98 24.00
N THR A 81 -29.15 25.49 22.76
CA THR A 81 -30.42 25.66 22.03
C THR A 81 -30.41 24.83 20.74
N ILE A 82 -31.59 24.34 20.34
CA ILE A 82 -31.75 23.61 19.07
C ILE A 82 -31.67 24.65 17.93
N PRO A 83 -30.65 24.59 17.06
CA PRO A 83 -30.46 25.55 15.99
C PRO A 83 -31.52 25.38 14.90
N GLU A 84 -31.83 26.48 14.23
CA GLU A 84 -32.73 26.49 13.07
C GLU A 84 -32.18 25.61 11.93
N LYS A 85 -33.08 25.03 11.11
CA LYS A 85 -32.75 24.00 10.10
C LYS A 85 -31.59 24.39 9.16
N GLN A 86 -31.49 25.67 8.80
CA GLN A 86 -30.40 26.16 7.95
C GLN A 86 -29.04 26.15 8.66
N MET A 87 -28.98 26.58 9.92
CA MET A 87 -27.77 26.55 10.75
C MET A 87 -27.38 25.12 11.13
N ARG A 88 -28.36 24.22 11.29
CA ARG A 88 -28.12 22.79 11.56
C ARG A 88 -27.27 22.17 10.45
N SER A 89 -27.64 22.39 9.19
CA SER A 89 -26.96 21.78 8.03
C SER A 89 -25.49 22.21 7.91
N GLN A 90 -25.15 23.44 8.31
CA GLN A 90 -23.78 23.96 8.23
C GLN A 90 -22.85 23.34 9.28
N ASN A 91 -23.40 22.86 10.40
CA ASN A 91 -22.63 22.34 11.54
C ASN A 91 -22.76 20.82 11.70
N GLU A 92 -23.10 20.09 10.63
CA GLU A 92 -23.23 18.63 10.65
C GLU A 92 -21.87 17.92 10.72
N LEU A 93 -21.76 16.97 11.64
CA LEU A 93 -20.57 16.19 11.96
C LEU A 93 -20.61 14.86 11.22
N ARG A 94 -20.22 14.86 9.94
CA ARG A 94 -20.28 13.67 9.06
C ARG A 94 -19.04 12.77 9.11
N TYR A 95 -17.93 13.26 9.65
CA TYR A 95 -16.62 12.61 9.46
C TYR A 95 -16.48 11.27 10.19
N TYR A 96 -17.14 11.08 11.34
CA TYR A 96 -17.03 9.86 12.15
C TYR A 96 -17.41 8.57 11.40
N GLN A 97 -18.36 8.66 10.48
CA GLN A 97 -18.78 7.54 9.64
C GLN A 97 -17.70 7.15 8.62
N TRP A 98 -16.89 8.11 8.15
CA TRP A 98 -15.93 7.91 7.06
C TRP A 98 -14.50 7.62 7.52
N VAL A 99 -14.13 8.01 8.75
CA VAL A 99 -12.80 7.77 9.32
C VAL A 99 -12.26 6.34 9.11
N PRO A 100 -12.98 5.24 9.44
CA PRO A 100 -12.45 3.88 9.26
C PRO A 100 -12.13 3.56 7.79
N TYR A 101 -12.96 4.03 6.85
CA TYR A 101 -12.77 3.81 5.42
C TYR A 101 -11.60 4.62 4.87
N ILE A 102 -11.44 5.86 5.33
CA ILE A 102 -10.32 6.73 4.94
C ILE A 102 -9.00 6.14 5.45
N LEU A 103 -8.94 5.66 6.70
CA LEU A 103 -7.75 5.02 7.26
C LEU A 103 -7.38 3.74 6.51
N ALA A 104 -8.37 2.91 6.16
CA ALA A 104 -8.14 1.72 5.35
C ALA A 104 -7.63 2.07 3.94
N ALA A 105 -8.23 3.07 3.29
CA ALA A 105 -7.78 3.54 1.98
C ALA A 105 -6.36 4.12 2.04
N GLN A 106 -6.03 4.89 3.08
CA GLN A 106 -4.70 5.45 3.29
C GLN A 106 -3.65 4.34 3.47
N ALA A 107 -3.98 3.29 4.23
CA ALA A 107 -3.10 2.11 4.37
C ALA A 107 -2.84 1.43 3.02
N LEU A 108 -3.86 1.29 2.17
CA LEU A 108 -3.71 0.72 0.82
C LEU A 108 -2.85 1.60 -0.09
N ILE A 109 -3.05 2.92 -0.06
CA ILE A 109 -2.27 3.87 -0.85
C ILE A 109 -0.79 3.84 -0.44
N CYS A 110 -0.50 3.78 0.87
CA CYS A 110 0.87 3.64 1.37
C CYS A 110 1.52 2.30 0.97
N TYR A 111 0.73 1.24 0.76
CA TYR A 111 1.22 -0.06 0.28
C TYR A 111 1.36 -0.13 -1.26
N ALA A 112 0.62 0.71 -1.99
CA ALA A 112 0.59 0.74 -3.46
C ALA A 112 1.98 0.80 -4.12
N PRO A 113 2.96 1.64 -3.73
CA PRO A 113 4.25 1.71 -4.42
C PRO A 113 5.03 0.39 -4.36
N LYS A 114 4.98 -0.33 -3.23
CA LYS A 114 5.63 -1.65 -3.10
C LYS A 114 4.90 -2.73 -3.89
N PHE A 115 3.57 -2.69 -3.88
CA PHE A 115 2.78 -3.59 -4.72
C PHE A 115 3.08 -3.37 -6.20
N ILE A 116 3.11 -2.12 -6.65
CA ILE A 116 3.43 -1.74 -8.04
C ILE A 116 4.85 -2.17 -8.38
N HIS A 117 5.84 -1.90 -7.53
CA HIS A 117 7.22 -2.32 -7.75
C HIS A 117 7.32 -3.84 -7.90
N LYS A 118 6.69 -4.61 -7.00
CA LYS A 118 6.69 -6.08 -7.08
C LYS A 118 5.97 -6.60 -8.33
N MET A 119 4.87 -5.96 -8.72
CA MET A 119 4.16 -6.28 -9.95
C MET A 119 5.06 -6.01 -11.17
N LEU A 120 5.68 -4.83 -11.25
CA LEU A 120 6.60 -4.47 -12.32
C LEU A 120 7.81 -5.41 -12.38
N TYR A 121 8.40 -5.77 -11.25
CA TYR A 121 9.48 -6.75 -11.18
C TYR A 121 9.05 -8.15 -11.60
N SER A 122 7.81 -8.55 -11.29
CA SER A 122 7.25 -9.81 -11.77
C SER A 122 7.01 -9.82 -13.28
N PHE A 123 6.86 -8.64 -13.91
CA PHE A 123 6.76 -8.51 -15.36
C PHE A 123 8.13 -8.37 -16.03
N SER A 124 9.17 -7.92 -15.32
CA SER A 124 10.52 -7.90 -15.84
C SER A 124 11.15 -9.29 -15.78
N ASP A 125 11.38 -9.91 -16.94
CA ASP A 125 12.08 -11.21 -17.06
C ASP A 125 13.57 -11.17 -16.63
N LEU A 126 14.08 -9.99 -16.26
CA LEU A 126 15.41 -9.76 -15.72
C LEU A 126 15.38 -9.77 -14.19
N ARG A 127 15.79 -10.90 -13.58
CA ARG A 127 15.99 -10.96 -12.14
C ARG A 127 17.26 -10.18 -11.76
N VAL A 128 17.13 -9.13 -10.97
CA VAL A 128 18.27 -8.33 -10.46
C VAL A 128 19.29 -9.22 -9.73
N ASN A 129 18.84 -10.27 -9.05
CA ASN A 129 19.73 -11.26 -8.43
C ASN A 129 20.66 -11.97 -9.43
N ASP A 130 20.20 -12.22 -10.66
CA ASP A 130 21.03 -12.85 -11.69
C ASP A 130 22.10 -11.85 -12.18
N ILE A 131 21.72 -10.59 -12.32
CA ILE A 131 22.60 -9.48 -12.69
C ILE A 131 23.69 -9.26 -11.62
N VAL A 132 23.29 -9.15 -10.36
CA VAL A 132 24.18 -9.02 -9.21
C VAL A 132 25.10 -10.25 -9.12
N GLY A 133 24.58 -11.46 -9.29
CA GLY A 133 25.37 -12.68 -9.31
C GLY A 133 26.45 -12.70 -10.42
N MET A 134 26.11 -12.21 -11.61
CA MET A 134 27.06 -12.05 -12.71
C MET A 134 28.18 -11.08 -12.35
N VAL A 135 27.86 -9.91 -11.80
CA VAL A 135 28.86 -8.92 -11.34
C VAL A 135 29.78 -9.51 -10.28
N TYR A 136 29.22 -10.17 -9.26
CA TYR A 136 30.02 -10.82 -8.22
C TYR A 136 30.94 -11.90 -8.80
N SER A 137 30.48 -12.66 -9.80
CA SER A 137 31.29 -13.71 -10.44
C SER A 137 32.46 -13.15 -11.24
N GLU A 138 32.25 -12.06 -11.98
CA GLU A 138 33.31 -11.39 -12.75
C GLU A 138 34.32 -10.71 -11.82
N ARG A 139 33.82 -10.02 -10.77
CA ARG A 139 34.68 -9.45 -9.73
C ARG A 139 35.56 -10.52 -9.07
N LYS A 140 35.01 -11.71 -8.80
CA LYS A 140 35.77 -12.82 -8.20
C LYS A 140 36.86 -13.37 -9.13
N LYS A 141 36.62 -13.44 -10.44
CA LYS A 141 37.63 -13.84 -11.43
C LYS A 141 38.75 -12.81 -11.53
N ALA A 142 38.39 -11.53 -11.58
CA ALA A 142 39.33 -10.41 -11.57
C ALA A 142 40.33 -10.47 -10.41
N LEU A 143 39.80 -10.72 -9.21
CA LEU A 143 40.59 -10.87 -7.97
C LEU A 143 41.54 -12.07 -8.04
N LYS A 144 41.12 -13.20 -8.64
CA LYS A 144 42.00 -14.37 -8.83
C LYS A 144 43.15 -14.06 -9.79
N ASP A 145 42.87 -13.32 -10.85
CA ASP A 145 43.86 -13.00 -11.88
C ASP A 145 44.81 -11.86 -11.44
N LYS A 146 44.68 -11.34 -10.21
CA LYS A 146 45.37 -10.14 -9.69
C LYS A 146 45.32 -8.95 -10.67
N LYS A 147 44.30 -8.89 -11.53
CA LYS A 147 44.09 -7.78 -12.46
C LYS A 147 43.37 -6.64 -11.75
N ALA A 148 43.90 -5.43 -11.87
CA ALA A 148 43.16 -4.23 -11.51
C ALA A 148 42.04 -4.04 -12.55
N ILE A 149 40.81 -4.33 -12.14
CA ILE A 149 39.62 -4.14 -12.98
C ILE A 149 38.92 -2.85 -12.52
N THR A 150 38.70 -1.94 -13.47
CA THR A 150 37.95 -0.71 -13.20
C THR A 150 36.44 -0.97 -13.25
N GLN A 151 35.62 -0.11 -12.61
CA GLN A 151 34.16 -0.29 -12.65
C GLN A 151 33.59 -0.25 -14.07
N MET A 152 34.25 0.44 -15.01
CA MET A 152 33.86 0.50 -16.41
C MET A 152 34.05 -0.84 -17.14
N ASP A 153 35.18 -1.53 -16.92
CA ASP A 153 35.45 -2.83 -17.55
C ASP A 153 34.41 -3.90 -17.14
N ILE A 154 33.94 -3.83 -15.88
CA ILE A 154 32.87 -4.69 -15.36
C ILE A 154 31.55 -4.34 -16.04
N GLY A 155 31.25 -3.05 -16.17
CA GLY A 155 30.03 -2.55 -16.82
C GLY A 155 29.93 -3.02 -18.28
N GLU A 156 31.01 -2.97 -19.04
CA GLU A 156 31.02 -3.37 -20.45
C GLU A 156 30.86 -4.89 -20.64
N ALA A 157 31.59 -5.70 -19.86
CA ALA A 157 31.47 -7.16 -19.84
C ALA A 157 30.09 -7.64 -19.35
N MET A 158 29.48 -6.86 -18.45
CA MET A 158 28.14 -7.09 -17.93
C MET A 158 27.07 -6.75 -18.98
N TYR A 159 27.20 -5.60 -19.65
CA TYR A 159 26.24 -5.16 -20.67
C TYR A 159 26.20 -6.13 -21.85
N THR A 160 27.35 -6.60 -22.33
CA THR A 160 27.43 -7.62 -23.40
C THR A 160 26.83 -8.96 -22.98
N LYS A 161 27.03 -9.40 -21.74
CA LYS A 161 26.39 -10.64 -21.23
C LYS A 161 24.88 -10.51 -21.08
N VAL A 162 24.42 -9.38 -20.55
CA VAL A 162 22.99 -9.10 -20.39
C VAL A 162 22.32 -8.96 -21.75
N ALA A 163 22.93 -8.26 -22.71
CA ALA A 163 22.44 -8.14 -24.08
C ALA A 163 22.31 -9.52 -24.75
N ASN A 164 23.31 -10.40 -24.61
CA ASN A 164 23.25 -11.76 -25.16
C ASN A 164 22.16 -12.64 -24.49
N ILE A 165 21.88 -12.43 -23.20
CA ILE A 165 20.80 -13.15 -22.50
C ILE A 165 19.42 -12.62 -22.94
N LEU A 166 19.30 -11.31 -23.13
CA LEU A 166 18.09 -10.66 -23.61
C LEU A 166 17.76 -11.07 -25.06
N ASP A 167 18.78 -11.15 -25.91
CA ASP A 167 18.67 -11.60 -27.31
C ASP A 167 18.25 -13.09 -27.38
N LYS A 168 18.86 -13.95 -26.56
CA LYS A 168 18.48 -15.38 -26.46
C LYS A 168 17.09 -15.64 -25.90
N ARG A 169 16.50 -14.70 -25.16
CA ARG A 169 15.14 -14.85 -24.60
C ARG A 169 14.04 -14.22 -25.46
N ASN A 170 14.38 -13.67 -26.62
CA ASN A 170 13.45 -13.16 -27.64
C ASN A 170 12.41 -12.17 -27.06
N LEU A 171 12.87 -10.95 -26.75
CA LEU A 171 12.09 -9.87 -26.12
C LEU A 171 11.07 -9.18 -27.07
N ALA A 172 10.72 -9.77 -28.22
CA ALA A 172 10.03 -9.07 -29.31
C ALA A 172 8.67 -9.64 -29.75
N ASP A 173 8.15 -10.73 -29.17
CA ASP A 173 6.90 -11.35 -29.67
C ASP A 173 5.87 -11.76 -28.60
N ASP A 174 5.69 -10.96 -27.55
CA ASP A 174 4.52 -11.14 -26.68
C ASP A 174 3.64 -9.88 -26.66
N LYS A 175 2.81 -9.73 -27.71
CA LYS A 175 1.71 -8.72 -27.77
C LYS A 175 0.82 -8.74 -26.50
N LYS A 176 0.83 -9.84 -25.75
CA LYS A 176 0.13 -10.00 -24.47
C LYS A 176 0.74 -9.16 -23.34
N LEU A 177 2.05 -8.89 -23.37
CA LEU A 177 2.74 -8.06 -22.39
C LEU A 177 2.44 -6.57 -22.59
N GLN A 178 2.34 -6.13 -23.85
CA GLN A 178 2.03 -4.74 -24.20
C GLN A 178 0.55 -4.38 -23.90
N CYS A 179 -0.39 -5.30 -24.13
CA CYS A 179 -1.79 -5.13 -23.69
C CYS A 179 -1.95 -5.09 -22.16
N ARG A 180 -1.14 -5.86 -21.41
CA ARG A 180 -1.17 -5.89 -19.95
C ARG A 180 -0.52 -4.66 -19.30
N PHE A 181 0.55 -4.14 -19.90
CA PHE A 181 1.15 -2.86 -19.50
C PHE A 181 0.20 -1.68 -19.74
N ASN A 182 -0.47 -1.64 -20.89
CA ASN A 182 -1.47 -0.61 -21.16
C ASN A 182 -2.66 -0.68 -20.20
N PHE A 183 -3.08 -1.88 -19.77
CA PHE A 183 -4.14 -2.05 -18.75
C PHE A 183 -3.71 -1.54 -17.37
N LEU A 184 -2.47 -1.84 -16.94
CA LEU A 184 -1.92 -1.38 -15.66
C LEU A 184 -1.61 0.12 -15.65
N ALA A 185 -1.15 0.67 -16.78
CA ALA A 185 -1.03 2.11 -16.95
C ALA A 185 -2.42 2.77 -16.88
N TYR A 186 -3.44 2.21 -17.53
CA TYR A 186 -4.81 2.74 -17.46
C TYR A 186 -5.41 2.72 -16.05
N THR A 187 -5.14 1.71 -15.23
CA THR A 187 -5.62 1.68 -13.83
C THR A 187 -4.93 2.70 -12.96
N ILE A 188 -3.63 2.94 -13.17
CA ILE A 188 -2.84 3.94 -12.42
C ILE A 188 -3.24 5.36 -12.83
N THR A 189 -3.28 5.67 -14.13
CA THR A 189 -3.72 6.99 -14.62
C THR A 189 -5.20 7.24 -14.33
N GLY A 190 -6.01 6.17 -14.25
CA GLY A 190 -7.41 6.22 -13.82
C GLY A 190 -7.55 6.59 -12.34
N MET A 191 -6.70 6.05 -11.47
CA MET A 191 -6.68 6.37 -10.04
C MET A 191 -6.20 7.81 -9.79
N GLU A 192 -5.16 8.27 -10.50
CA GLU A 192 -4.69 9.66 -10.44
C GLU A 192 -5.73 10.67 -10.96
N ARG A 193 -6.45 10.35 -12.05
CA ARG A 193 -7.51 11.23 -12.57
C ARG A 193 -8.71 11.31 -11.64
N SER A 194 -9.08 10.22 -10.97
CA SER A 194 -10.16 10.21 -9.97
C SER A 194 -9.81 11.01 -8.71
N PHE A 195 -8.55 11.00 -8.29
CA PHE A 195 -8.08 11.84 -7.18
C PHE A 195 -8.01 13.35 -7.55
N LYS A 196 -7.64 13.66 -8.80
CA LYS A 196 -7.60 15.04 -9.32
C LYS A 196 -8.97 15.65 -9.63
N SER A 197 -10.00 14.83 -9.88
CA SER A 197 -11.37 15.34 -10.06
C SER A 197 -12.05 15.70 -8.74
N ASN A 198 -11.76 14.96 -7.65
CA ASN A 198 -12.33 15.23 -6.32
C ASN A 198 -11.68 16.40 -5.58
N THR A 199 -10.54 16.91 -6.05
CA THR A 199 -9.85 18.09 -5.48
C THR A 199 -10.20 19.41 -6.18
N LYS A 200 -11.06 19.38 -7.21
CA LYS A 200 -11.54 20.59 -7.93
C LYS A 200 -13.01 20.96 -7.66
N THR A 201 -13.69 20.24 -6.77
CA THR A 201 -15.07 20.53 -6.34
C THR A 201 -15.15 20.86 -4.84
N GLY A 202 -14.09 21.43 -4.28
CA GLY A 202 -14.09 22.11 -2.98
C GLY A 202 -13.71 23.56 -3.17
#